data_AF-A0A1G2H2R0-F1
#
_entry.id   AF-A0A1G2H2R0-F1
#
_cell.length_a   1.000
_cell.length_b   1.000
_cell.length_c   1.000
_cell.angle_alpha   90.00
_cell.angle_beta   90.00
_cell.angle_gamma   90.00
#
_symmetry.space_group_name_H-M   'P 1'
#
loop_
_entity.id
_entity.type
_entity.pdbx_description
1 polymer ?
#
loop_
_entity_poly.entity_id
_entity_poly.type
_entity_poly.pdbx_seq_one_letter_code
_entity_poly.pdbx_strand_id
1 'polypeptide(L)'
;MSEKLNLLDVCPEFFTTGVFNPAAAILTWLKNEDAYWEYQGESSSERPHAELSGGGCSNGFIDMPAILKYPYICEILGKELGKRLKMSGVEADWVISSPYSAITLGHEVAKELGAIFGHPIKDPTDPKQKRMLWRGRLLPKGSRVLQVEELITTTSTIVEVRNAVEEVHKGKYLQWFAMVGTAVHRPALLPVVFAIPRIVALLEKEMQNYIKDKITGTTNCPYCEVGSEKLRPRDNWAELTGT
;
A
#
# COMPACT_ATOMS: atom_id res chain seq x y z
N MET A 1 -13.71 -15.23 -22.21
CA MET A 1 -13.56 -14.50 -20.93
C MET A 1 -13.96 -15.45 -19.83
N SER A 2 -13.07 -15.79 -18.90
CA SER A 2 -13.45 -16.54 -17.70
C SER A 2 -14.40 -15.69 -16.88
N GLU A 3 -15.44 -16.29 -16.30
CA GLU A 3 -16.38 -15.61 -15.42
C GLU A 3 -15.63 -15.02 -14.22
N LYS A 4 -15.89 -13.75 -13.88
CA LYS A 4 -15.30 -13.12 -12.70
C LYS A 4 -15.81 -13.81 -11.45
N LEU A 5 -14.92 -14.02 -10.49
CA LEU A 5 -15.28 -14.43 -9.14
C LEU A 5 -16.14 -13.33 -8.50
N ASN A 6 -17.27 -13.71 -7.90
CA ASN A 6 -18.02 -12.81 -7.05
C ASN A 6 -17.30 -12.69 -5.70
N LEU A 7 -16.56 -11.59 -5.49
CA LEU A 7 -15.78 -11.40 -4.28
C LEU A 7 -16.63 -11.16 -3.02
N LEU A 8 -17.95 -10.95 -3.17
CA LEU A 8 -18.89 -10.93 -2.04
C LEU A 8 -19.09 -12.31 -1.42
N ASP A 9 -18.83 -13.38 -2.17
CA ASP A 9 -18.98 -14.76 -1.69
C ASP A 9 -17.73 -15.26 -0.94
N VAL A 10 -16.67 -14.44 -0.86
CA VAL A 10 -15.46 -14.75 -0.10
C VAL A 10 -15.77 -14.65 1.40
N CYS A 11 -15.60 -15.76 2.11
CA CYS A 11 -15.97 -15.91 3.52
C CYS A 11 -14.71 -16.16 4.37
N PRO A 12 -14.46 -15.42 5.48
CA PRO A 12 -13.25 -15.58 6.29
C PRO A 12 -13.04 -17.00 6.85
N GLU A 13 -14.12 -17.74 7.08
CA GLU A 13 -14.16 -19.12 7.56
C GLU A 13 -13.35 -20.06 6.66
N PHE A 14 -13.35 -19.83 5.35
CA PHE A 14 -12.59 -20.63 4.38
C PHE A 14 -11.07 -20.49 4.57
N PHE A 15 -10.62 -19.47 5.30
CA PHE A 15 -9.22 -19.16 5.55
C PHE A 15 -8.80 -19.44 7.01
N THR A 16 -9.67 -20.09 7.79
CA THR A 16 -9.38 -20.44 9.19
C THR A 16 -8.63 -21.75 9.36
N THR A 17 -8.71 -22.65 8.36
CA THR A 17 -8.11 -23.99 8.40
C THR A 17 -7.13 -24.18 7.24
N GLY A 18 -5.92 -24.64 7.52
CA GLY A 18 -4.89 -24.94 6.51
C GLY A 18 -3.90 -23.82 6.24
N VAL A 19 -3.05 -24.01 5.23
CA VAL A 19 -2.01 -23.05 4.84
C VAL A 19 -2.61 -22.05 3.84
N PHE A 20 -2.87 -20.82 4.31
CA PHE A 20 -3.28 -19.73 3.42
C PHE A 20 -2.07 -19.10 2.73
N ASN A 21 -2.13 -18.96 1.41
CA ASN A 21 -1.16 -18.21 0.62
C ASN A 21 -1.73 -16.82 0.26
N PRO A 22 -1.51 -15.79 1.09
CA PRO A 22 -2.08 -14.48 0.84
C PRO A 22 -1.52 -13.81 -0.41
N ALA A 23 -0.27 -14.08 -0.80
CA ALA A 23 0.30 -13.49 -2.01
C ALA A 23 -0.46 -13.93 -3.28
N ALA A 24 -0.76 -15.24 -3.38
CA ALA A 24 -1.54 -15.78 -4.49
C ALA A 24 -3.00 -15.27 -4.46
N ALA A 25 -3.60 -15.18 -3.28
CA ALA A 25 -4.97 -14.69 -3.12
C ALA A 25 -5.09 -13.21 -3.51
N ILE A 26 -4.18 -12.34 -3.03
CA ILE A 26 -4.14 -10.92 -3.38
C ILE A 26 -4.03 -10.74 -4.90
N LEU A 27 -3.09 -11.44 -5.56
CA LEU A 27 -2.94 -11.35 -7.01
C LEU A 27 -4.18 -11.83 -7.76
N THR A 28 -4.84 -12.89 -7.26
CA THR A 28 -6.07 -13.40 -7.86
C THR A 28 -7.22 -12.39 -7.75
N TRP A 29 -7.44 -11.82 -6.57
CA TRP A 29 -8.48 -10.82 -6.34
C TRP A 29 -8.21 -9.51 -7.09
N LEU A 30 -6.96 -9.04 -7.16
CA LEU A 30 -6.61 -7.85 -7.93
C LEU A 30 -6.85 -8.05 -9.43
N LYS A 31 -6.49 -9.21 -9.98
CA LYS A 31 -6.78 -9.54 -11.39
C LYS A 31 -8.28 -9.63 -11.65
N ASN A 32 -9.04 -10.18 -10.71
CA ASN A 32 -10.50 -10.26 -10.81
C ASN A 32 -11.16 -8.88 -10.91
N GLU A 33 -10.63 -7.91 -10.15
CA GLU A 33 -11.15 -6.54 -10.06
C GLU A 33 -10.50 -5.58 -11.05
N ASP A 34 -9.74 -6.06 -12.05
CA ASP A 34 -9.04 -5.20 -13.01
C ASP A 34 -8.19 -4.13 -12.28
N ALA A 35 -7.45 -4.57 -11.28
CA ALA A 35 -6.71 -3.71 -10.33
C ALA A 35 -5.22 -4.06 -10.23
N TYR A 36 -4.73 -4.89 -11.14
CA TYR A 36 -3.32 -5.25 -11.29
C TYR A 36 -2.95 -5.23 -12.76
N TRP A 37 -1.85 -4.55 -13.08
CA TRP A 37 -1.31 -4.52 -14.44
C TRP A 37 0.21 -4.48 -14.42
N GLU A 38 0.82 -5.15 -15.40
CA GLU A 38 2.26 -5.12 -15.65
C GLU A 38 2.53 -5.09 -17.15
N TYR A 39 3.49 -4.26 -17.53
CA TYR A 39 4.00 -4.20 -18.89
C TYR A 39 4.65 -5.54 -19.26
N GLN A 40 4.24 -6.11 -20.40
CA GLN A 40 4.72 -7.41 -20.87
C GLN A 40 5.72 -7.25 -22.02
N GLY A 41 6.87 -7.92 -21.97
CA GLY A 41 7.87 -7.88 -23.05
C GLY A 41 8.65 -6.55 -23.16
N GLU A 42 9.30 -6.34 -24.29
CA GLU A 42 10.16 -5.17 -24.54
C GLU A 42 9.37 -3.88 -24.78
N SER A 43 10.00 -2.74 -24.51
CA SER A 43 9.42 -1.43 -24.77
C SER A 43 8.96 -1.30 -26.23
N SER A 44 7.72 -0.88 -26.43
CA SER A 44 7.12 -0.66 -27.76
C SER A 44 6.34 0.66 -27.79
N SER A 45 6.40 1.35 -28.93
CA SER A 45 5.60 2.55 -29.23
C SER A 45 4.11 2.25 -29.32
N GLU A 46 3.73 1.00 -29.62
CA GLU A 46 2.33 0.60 -29.87
C GLU A 46 1.56 0.26 -28.59
N ARG A 47 2.24 0.22 -27.44
CA ARG A 47 1.64 -0.20 -26.17
C ARG A 47 1.85 0.87 -25.11
N PRO A 48 0.80 1.38 -24.46
CA PRO A 48 0.93 2.38 -23.42
C PRO A 48 1.60 1.83 -22.16
N HIS A 49 2.06 2.73 -21.30
CA HIS A 49 2.61 2.41 -19.99
C HIS A 49 2.07 3.35 -18.90
N ALA A 50 2.25 2.95 -17.64
CA ALA A 50 1.62 3.63 -16.52
C ALA A 50 2.30 4.98 -16.18
N GLU A 51 1.49 6.04 -16.12
CA GLU A 51 1.85 7.32 -15.48
C GLU A 51 1.58 7.26 -13.97
N LEU A 52 2.57 7.68 -13.17
CA LEU A 52 2.44 7.81 -11.72
C LEU A 52 1.97 9.22 -11.34
N SER A 53 1.33 9.36 -10.17
CA SER A 53 0.83 10.66 -9.67
C SER A 53 1.89 11.76 -9.52
N GLY A 54 3.17 11.39 -9.43
CA GLY A 54 4.30 12.32 -9.45
C GLY A 54 4.77 12.78 -10.84
N GLY A 55 4.09 12.36 -11.91
CA GLY A 55 4.49 12.58 -13.30
C GLY A 55 5.61 11.67 -13.81
N GLY A 56 6.06 10.72 -12.97
CA GLY A 56 6.96 9.65 -13.38
C GLY A 56 6.20 8.50 -14.07
N CYS A 57 6.92 7.43 -14.38
CA CYS A 57 6.36 6.28 -15.08
C CYS A 57 6.58 4.98 -14.30
N SER A 58 5.87 3.93 -14.67
CA SER A 58 6.14 2.58 -14.16
C SER A 58 5.81 1.48 -15.16
N ASN A 59 6.49 0.34 -15.01
CA ASN A 59 6.13 -0.90 -15.70
C ASN A 59 4.99 -1.68 -15.03
N GLY A 60 4.37 -1.15 -13.96
CA GLY A 60 3.27 -1.85 -13.30
C GLY A 60 2.42 -0.96 -12.40
N PHE A 61 1.22 -1.44 -12.08
CA PHE A 61 0.24 -0.76 -11.25
C PHE A 61 -0.55 -1.74 -10.38
N ILE A 62 -0.85 -1.33 -9.15
CA ILE A 62 -1.65 -2.08 -8.17
C ILE A 62 -2.63 -1.11 -7.52
N ASP A 63 -3.92 -1.44 -7.51
CA ASP A 63 -4.98 -0.66 -6.86
C ASP A 63 -5.67 -1.45 -5.73
N MET A 64 -5.06 -1.45 -4.55
CA MET A 64 -5.61 -2.17 -3.39
C MET A 64 -7.02 -1.76 -2.95
N PRO A 65 -7.45 -0.49 -3.02
CA PRO A 65 -8.85 -0.12 -2.80
C PRO A 65 -9.87 -0.97 -3.56
N ALA A 66 -9.52 -1.49 -4.74
CA ALA A 66 -10.41 -2.32 -5.54
C ALA A 66 -10.77 -3.65 -4.86
N ILE A 67 -9.90 -4.17 -3.99
CA ILE A 67 -10.15 -5.41 -3.23
C ILE A 67 -10.45 -5.15 -1.75
N LEU A 68 -9.90 -4.08 -1.16
CA LEU A 68 -10.14 -3.74 0.26
C LEU A 68 -11.53 -3.14 0.51
N LYS A 69 -12.26 -2.77 -0.56
CA LYS A 69 -13.68 -2.41 -0.47
C LYS A 69 -14.57 -3.58 -0.03
N TYR A 70 -14.12 -4.82 -0.19
CA TYR A 70 -14.83 -6.02 0.27
C TYR A 70 -14.45 -6.32 1.72
N PRO A 71 -15.37 -6.15 2.71
CA PRO A 71 -15.00 -6.22 4.13
C PRO A 71 -14.40 -7.57 4.54
N TYR A 72 -14.90 -8.68 4.02
CA TYR A 72 -14.36 -10.01 4.32
C TYR A 72 -12.96 -10.24 3.74
N ILE A 73 -12.65 -9.71 2.55
CA ILE A 73 -11.28 -9.71 2.03
C ILE A 73 -10.38 -8.88 2.94
N CYS A 74 -10.83 -7.69 3.35
CA CYS A 74 -10.07 -6.82 4.26
C CYS A 74 -9.80 -7.52 5.61
N GLU A 75 -10.80 -8.18 6.18
CA GLU A 75 -10.67 -8.98 7.42
C GLU A 75 -9.68 -10.14 7.27
N ILE A 76 -9.76 -10.90 6.17
CA ILE A 76 -8.82 -12.00 5.90
C ILE A 76 -7.39 -11.48 5.84
N LEU A 77 -7.15 -10.40 5.09
CA LEU A 77 -5.82 -9.81 4.95
C LEU A 77 -5.32 -9.18 6.26
N GLY A 78 -6.18 -8.47 6.99
CA GLY A 78 -5.83 -7.88 8.29
C GLY A 78 -5.48 -8.93 9.34
N LYS A 79 -6.24 -10.02 9.41
CA LYS A 79 -5.95 -11.17 10.28
C LYS A 79 -4.62 -11.83 9.95
N GLU A 80 -4.37 -12.09 8.66
CA GLU A 80 -3.12 -12.72 8.23
C GLU A 80 -1.91 -11.82 8.48
N LEU A 81 -2.02 -10.53 8.19
CA LEU A 81 -0.95 -9.56 8.46
C LEU A 81 -0.69 -9.41 9.96
N GLY A 82 -1.75 -9.32 10.77
CA GLY A 82 -1.66 -9.26 12.24
C GLY A 82 -0.97 -10.50 12.83
N LYS A 83 -1.29 -11.71 12.33
CA LYS A 83 -0.57 -12.94 12.73
C LYS A 83 0.93 -12.87 12.40
N ARG A 84 1.31 -12.44 11.19
CA ARG A 84 2.73 -12.28 10.80
C ARG A 84 3.47 -11.27 11.68
N LEU A 85 2.80 -10.18 12.03
CA LEU A 85 3.34 -9.16 12.94
C LEU A 85 3.53 -9.71 14.36
N LYS A 86 2.56 -10.45 14.92
CA LYS A 86 2.72 -11.17 16.20
C LYS A 86 3.89 -12.13 16.19
N MET A 87 4.00 -12.95 15.14
CA MET A 87 5.13 -13.88 14.96
C MET A 87 6.49 -13.15 14.84
N SER A 88 6.47 -11.88 14.43
CA SER A 88 7.65 -11.01 14.37
C SER A 88 7.94 -10.29 15.70
N GLY A 89 7.20 -10.61 16.77
CA GLY A 89 7.37 -10.03 18.11
C GLY A 89 6.68 -8.68 18.32
N VAL A 90 5.68 -8.34 17.49
CA VAL A 90 4.93 -7.10 17.67
C VAL A 90 3.89 -7.23 18.77
N GLU A 91 3.99 -6.34 19.74
CA GLU A 91 2.98 -6.08 20.77
C GLU A 91 2.66 -4.59 20.79
N ALA A 92 1.69 -4.17 19.99
CA ALA A 92 1.34 -2.76 19.83
C ALA A 92 0.19 -2.35 20.75
N ASP A 93 0.29 -1.15 21.33
CA ASP A 93 -0.84 -0.52 22.02
C ASP A 93 -1.71 0.24 21.02
N TRP A 94 -1.09 0.78 19.96
CA TRP A 94 -1.73 1.52 18.88
C TRP A 94 -1.29 1.02 17.50
N VAL A 95 -2.24 0.91 16.58
CA VAL A 95 -2.00 0.77 15.14
C VAL A 95 -2.44 2.06 14.45
N ILE A 96 -1.50 2.69 13.74
CA ILE A 96 -1.76 3.92 12.98
C ILE A 96 -1.59 3.64 11.48
N SER A 97 -2.53 4.10 10.66
CA SER A 97 -2.49 3.95 9.21
C SER A 97 -2.73 5.27 8.49
N SER A 98 -2.21 5.42 7.27
CA SER A 98 -2.46 6.63 6.48
C SER A 98 -3.93 6.72 6.00
N PRO A 99 -4.48 7.94 5.86
CA PRO A 99 -5.75 8.15 5.21
C PRO A 99 -5.61 8.12 3.67
N TYR A 100 -6.55 7.57 2.90
CA TYR A 100 -7.78 6.87 3.32
C TYR A 100 -7.70 5.36 3.09
N SER A 101 -6.95 4.93 2.06
CA SER A 101 -6.96 3.55 1.59
C SER A 101 -6.47 2.52 2.62
N ALA A 102 -5.59 2.92 3.54
CA ALA A 102 -5.06 2.02 4.57
C ALA A 102 -5.94 1.94 5.83
N ILE A 103 -7.01 2.74 5.95
CA ILE A 103 -7.80 2.84 7.18
C ILE A 103 -8.44 1.50 7.56
N THR A 104 -9.14 0.86 6.62
CA THR A 104 -9.85 -0.39 6.91
C THR A 104 -8.90 -1.55 7.20
N LEU A 105 -7.81 -1.67 6.44
CA LEU A 105 -6.79 -2.68 6.71
C LEU A 105 -6.12 -2.45 8.08
N GLY A 106 -5.76 -1.20 8.39
CA GLY A 106 -5.19 -0.84 9.69
C GLY A 106 -6.12 -1.17 10.85
N HIS A 107 -7.42 -0.93 10.69
CA HIS A 107 -8.45 -1.30 11.66
C HIS A 107 -8.51 -2.82 11.87
N GLU A 108 -8.52 -3.61 10.80
CA GLU A 108 -8.53 -5.09 10.90
C GLU A 108 -7.25 -5.64 11.54
N VAL A 109 -6.10 -5.04 11.26
CA VAL A 109 -4.84 -5.41 11.94
C VAL A 109 -4.88 -5.03 13.43
N ALA A 110 -5.41 -3.85 13.77
CA ALA A 110 -5.58 -3.44 15.16
C ALA A 110 -6.48 -4.43 15.94
N LYS A 111 -7.57 -4.86 15.31
CA LYS A 111 -8.49 -5.89 15.84
C LYS A 111 -7.74 -7.19 16.12
N GLU A 112 -6.95 -7.67 15.17
CA GLU A 112 -6.15 -8.89 15.34
C GLU A 112 -5.09 -8.73 16.45
N LEU A 113 -4.42 -7.58 16.55
CA LEU A 113 -3.40 -7.32 17.57
C LEU A 113 -3.96 -7.01 18.96
N GLY A 114 -5.27 -6.75 19.10
CA GLY A 114 -5.85 -6.26 20.34
C GLY A 114 -5.43 -4.82 20.68
N ALA A 115 -5.11 -4.02 19.66
CA ALA A 115 -4.59 -2.66 19.77
C ALA A 115 -5.68 -1.61 19.48
N ILE A 116 -5.43 -0.36 19.89
CA ILE A 116 -6.29 0.78 19.52
C ILE A 116 -5.93 1.24 18.11
N PHE A 117 -6.95 1.49 17.27
CA PHE A 117 -6.74 2.01 15.93
C PHE A 117 -6.82 3.54 15.88
N GLY A 118 -5.99 4.16 15.04
CA GLY A 118 -6.10 5.57 14.70
C GLY A 118 -5.52 5.90 13.33
N HIS A 119 -5.82 7.09 12.82
CA HIS A 119 -5.24 7.59 11.58
C HIS A 119 -5.20 9.13 11.60
N PRO A 120 -4.23 9.76 10.93
CA PRO A 120 -4.29 11.18 10.66
C PRO A 120 -5.32 11.49 9.56
N ILE A 121 -5.53 12.76 9.28
CA ILE A 121 -6.28 13.24 8.10
C ILE A 121 -5.33 13.90 7.11
N LYS A 122 -5.73 14.04 5.85
CA LYS A 122 -5.03 14.90 4.90
C LYS A 122 -5.18 16.36 5.30
N ASP A 123 -4.13 17.16 5.15
CA ASP A 123 -4.21 18.61 5.32
C ASP A 123 -5.00 19.21 4.15
N PRO A 124 -6.21 19.76 4.38
CA PRO A 124 -7.02 20.32 3.29
C PRO A 124 -6.39 21.57 2.67
N THR A 125 -5.39 22.17 3.33
CA THR A 125 -4.66 23.34 2.82
C THR A 125 -3.44 22.95 1.97
N ASP A 126 -3.03 21.68 1.97
CA ASP A 126 -1.96 21.21 1.09
C ASP A 126 -2.51 20.87 -0.30
N PRO A 127 -2.17 21.64 -1.35
CA PRO A 127 -2.66 21.39 -2.71
C PRO A 127 -2.20 20.04 -3.27
N LYS A 128 -1.13 19.44 -2.71
CA LYS A 128 -0.64 18.13 -3.13
C LYS A 128 -1.25 16.97 -2.33
N GLN A 129 -2.04 17.26 -1.29
CA GLN A 129 -2.67 16.26 -0.42
C GLN A 129 -1.64 15.25 0.13
N LYS A 130 -0.41 15.70 0.38
CA LYS A 130 0.67 14.89 0.94
C LYS A 130 0.73 15.06 2.44
N ARG A 131 0.72 16.32 2.92
CA ARG A 131 0.78 16.64 4.33
C ARG A 131 -0.40 16.01 5.08
N MET A 132 -0.11 15.50 6.27
CA MET A 132 -1.09 14.88 7.16
C MET A 132 -1.14 15.60 8.50
N LEU A 133 -2.29 15.57 9.14
CA LEU A 133 -2.54 16.19 10.45
C LEU A 133 -3.15 15.17 11.40
N TRP A 134 -2.61 15.06 12.62
CA TRP A 134 -3.27 14.31 13.68
C TRP A 134 -4.35 15.17 14.36
N ARG A 135 -5.60 14.72 14.29
CA ARG A 135 -6.75 15.35 14.96
C ARG A 135 -7.38 14.47 16.04
N GLY A 136 -6.82 13.29 16.27
CA GLY A 136 -7.22 12.40 17.36
C GLY A 136 -6.80 12.94 18.72
N ARG A 137 -7.21 12.24 19.79
CA ARG A 137 -6.67 12.48 21.14
C ARG A 137 -5.17 12.16 21.15
N LEU A 138 -4.42 12.81 22.05
CA LEU A 138 -3.02 12.47 22.26
C LEU A 138 -2.90 11.03 22.75
N LEU A 139 -1.93 10.30 22.20
CA LEU A 139 -1.58 8.98 22.68
C LEU A 139 -0.89 9.12 24.04
N PRO A 140 -1.07 8.15 24.96
CA PRO A 140 -0.34 8.11 26.21
C PRO A 140 1.18 8.09 25.99
N LYS A 141 1.93 8.74 26.87
CA LYS A 141 3.41 8.72 26.84
C LYS A 141 3.90 7.27 26.94
N GLY A 142 4.86 6.90 26.09
CA GLY A 142 5.44 5.56 26.05
C GLY A 142 4.61 4.50 25.32
N SER A 143 3.49 4.87 24.68
CA SER A 143 2.69 3.94 23.88
C SER A 143 3.55 3.30 22.78
N ARG A 144 3.40 1.99 22.60
CA ARG A 144 4.00 1.21 21.51
C ARG A 144 3.13 1.35 20.27
N VAL A 145 3.68 1.97 19.23
CA VAL A 145 2.91 2.36 18.03
C VAL A 145 3.43 1.61 16.81
N LEU A 146 2.56 0.79 16.22
CA LEU A 146 2.80 0.14 14.93
C LEU A 146 2.18 0.99 13.83
N GLN A 147 2.89 1.12 12.71
CA GLN A 147 2.29 1.65 11.49
C GLN A 147 1.91 0.51 10.53
N VAL A 148 0.73 0.63 9.92
CA VAL A 148 0.23 -0.31 8.91
C VAL A 148 -0.22 0.45 7.67
N GLU A 149 0.16 0.00 6.48
CA GLU A 149 -0.24 0.60 5.20
C GLU A 149 -0.82 -0.47 4.27
N GLU A 150 -1.71 -0.12 3.36
CA GLU A 150 -2.23 -1.09 2.39
C GLU A 150 -1.18 -1.46 1.31
N LEU A 151 -0.44 -0.47 0.83
CA LEU A 151 0.56 -0.59 -0.22
C LEU A 151 1.72 0.34 0.08
N ILE A 152 2.93 -0.21 0.08
CA ILE A 152 4.16 0.55 0.22
C ILE A 152 4.92 0.49 -1.10
N THR A 153 5.02 1.64 -1.77
CA THR A 153 5.88 1.85 -2.96
C THR A 153 7.14 2.63 -2.62
N THR A 154 7.04 3.53 -1.64
CA THR A 154 8.13 4.36 -1.09
C THR A 154 7.88 4.57 0.40
N THR A 155 8.88 5.06 1.13
CA THR A 155 8.77 5.36 2.56
C THR A 155 8.14 6.73 2.86
N SER A 156 7.76 7.51 1.85
CA SER A 156 7.28 8.89 2.04
C SER A 156 6.00 8.98 2.89
N THR A 157 5.02 8.11 2.64
CA THR A 157 3.80 8.01 3.47
C THR A 157 4.13 7.60 4.91
N ILE A 158 5.12 6.74 5.09
CA ILE A 158 5.55 6.29 6.43
C ILE A 158 6.03 7.47 7.26
N VAL A 159 6.93 8.26 6.68
CA VAL A 159 7.47 9.47 7.32
C VAL A 159 6.36 10.46 7.65
N GLU A 160 5.43 10.69 6.71
CA GLU A 160 4.39 11.69 6.88
C GLU A 160 3.36 11.33 7.96
N VAL A 161 2.96 10.06 8.05
CA VAL A 161 2.08 9.59 9.13
C VAL A 161 2.75 9.78 10.49
N ARG A 162 4.02 9.39 10.62
CA ARG A 162 4.77 9.56 11.88
C ARG A 162 4.91 11.04 12.23
N ASN A 163 5.26 11.90 11.27
CA ASN A 163 5.34 13.34 11.49
C ASN A 163 4.02 13.93 11.99
N ALA A 164 2.90 13.58 11.36
CA ALA A 164 1.58 14.08 11.73
C ALA A 164 1.23 13.73 13.20
N VAL A 165 1.57 12.51 13.63
CA VAL A 165 1.37 12.07 15.01
C VAL A 165 2.35 12.79 15.94
N GLU A 166 3.65 12.79 15.64
CA GLU A 166 4.68 13.37 16.51
C GLU A 166 4.54 14.88 16.72
N GLU A 167 4.10 15.64 15.69
CA GLU A 167 3.94 17.09 15.74
C GLU A 167 3.04 17.54 16.91
N VAL A 168 1.95 16.80 17.18
CA VAL A 168 1.04 17.13 18.27
C VAL A 168 1.53 16.68 19.65
N HIS A 169 2.51 15.77 19.71
CA HIS A 169 3.00 15.16 20.96
C HIS A 169 4.05 16.01 21.69
N LYS A 170 4.66 17.01 21.03
CA LYS A 170 5.48 18.08 21.66
C LYS A 170 6.49 17.58 22.72
N GLY A 171 7.24 16.53 22.42
CA GLY A 171 8.23 15.94 23.33
C GLY A 171 7.72 14.79 24.20
N LYS A 172 6.45 14.38 24.08
CA LYS A 172 5.99 13.09 24.59
C LYS A 172 6.49 11.97 23.67
N TYR A 173 7.41 11.16 24.17
CA TYR A 173 7.98 10.06 23.40
C TYR A 173 6.95 8.94 23.19
N LEU A 174 6.72 8.60 21.92
CA LEU A 174 6.05 7.37 21.48
C LEU A 174 7.13 6.34 21.12
N GLN A 175 6.82 5.06 21.30
CA GLN A 175 7.70 3.95 20.95
C GLN A 175 7.25 3.36 19.61
N TRP A 176 7.71 3.94 18.50
CA TRP A 176 7.42 3.38 17.19
C TRP A 176 8.15 2.05 16.99
N PHE A 177 7.44 1.05 16.51
CA PHE A 177 8.08 -0.15 16.01
C PHE A 177 9.03 0.19 14.85
N ALA A 178 10.22 -0.44 14.85
CA ALA A 178 11.17 -0.37 13.75
C ALA A 178 10.68 -1.15 12.50
N MET A 179 9.46 -1.70 12.55
CA MET A 179 8.81 -2.36 11.44
C MET A 179 7.48 -1.71 11.08
N VAL A 180 7.06 -1.90 9.83
CA VAL A 180 5.78 -1.42 9.28
C VAL A 180 5.10 -2.61 8.60
N GLY A 181 3.82 -2.83 8.90
CA GLY A 181 3.02 -3.88 8.26
C GLY A 181 2.40 -3.38 6.96
N THR A 182 2.32 -4.24 5.94
CA THR A 182 1.57 -3.92 4.72
C THR A 182 0.95 -5.12 4.03
N ALA A 183 -0.15 -4.92 3.29
CA ALA A 183 -0.66 -5.98 2.42
C ALA A 183 0.28 -6.16 1.22
N VAL A 184 0.70 -5.08 0.57
CA VAL A 184 1.58 -5.15 -0.60
C VAL A 184 2.81 -4.26 -0.43
N HIS A 185 3.99 -4.85 -0.59
CA HIS A 185 5.25 -4.11 -0.73
C HIS A 185 5.72 -4.20 -2.18
N ARG A 186 5.90 -3.05 -2.81
CA ARG A 186 6.18 -2.95 -4.25
C ARG A 186 7.44 -2.13 -4.55
N PRO A 187 8.64 -2.67 -4.29
CA PRO A 187 9.90 -1.99 -4.58
C PRO A 187 10.34 -2.17 -6.04
N ALA A 188 11.36 -1.42 -6.45
CA ALA A 188 11.99 -1.62 -7.76
C ALA A 188 12.74 -2.95 -7.87
N LEU A 189 13.38 -3.40 -6.79
CA LEU A 189 14.17 -4.62 -6.74
C LEU A 189 14.11 -5.24 -5.33
N LEU A 190 14.03 -6.56 -5.26
CA LEU A 190 14.16 -7.36 -4.04
C LEU A 190 15.49 -8.14 -4.05
N PRO A 191 16.07 -8.42 -2.87
CA PRO A 191 15.64 -7.96 -1.56
C PRO A 191 15.96 -6.48 -1.36
N VAL A 192 15.05 -5.75 -0.73
CA VAL A 192 15.30 -4.35 -0.36
C VAL A 192 16.16 -4.33 0.91
N VAL A 193 17.38 -3.82 0.80
CA VAL A 193 18.28 -3.62 1.96
C VAL A 193 17.99 -2.25 2.58
N PHE A 194 16.85 -2.09 3.26
CA PHE A 194 16.68 -0.99 4.22
C PHE A 194 16.92 -1.51 5.63
N ALA A 195 17.71 -0.77 6.43
CA ALA A 195 17.87 -1.09 7.84
C ALA A 195 16.60 -0.79 8.64
N ILE A 196 15.91 0.33 8.36
CA ILE A 196 14.70 0.78 9.08
C ILE A 196 13.83 1.67 8.15
N PRO A 197 12.49 1.50 8.13
CA PRO A 197 11.73 0.46 8.81
C PRO A 197 11.84 -0.88 8.06
N ARG A 198 11.86 -1.99 8.80
CA ARG A 198 11.66 -3.34 8.24
C ARG A 198 10.21 -3.45 7.74
N ILE A 199 10.01 -3.87 6.50
CA ILE A 199 8.67 -4.08 5.94
C ILE A 199 8.23 -5.53 6.18
N VAL A 200 7.03 -5.71 6.75
CA VAL A 200 6.37 -7.01 6.89
C VAL A 200 5.19 -7.01 5.92
N ALA A 201 5.30 -7.75 4.82
CA ALA A 201 4.32 -7.75 3.74
C ALA A 201 3.55 -9.07 3.62
N LEU A 202 2.33 -9.04 3.07
CA LEU A 202 1.62 -10.24 2.61
C LEU A 202 2.06 -10.66 1.21
N LEU A 203 2.25 -9.69 0.33
CA LEU A 203 2.77 -9.83 -1.04
C LEU A 203 3.95 -8.86 -1.23
N GLU A 204 5.07 -9.38 -1.72
CA GLU A 204 6.14 -8.55 -2.29
C GLU A 204 6.12 -8.67 -3.81
N LYS A 205 6.24 -7.53 -4.50
CA LYS A 205 6.14 -7.49 -5.96
C LYS A 205 7.04 -6.44 -6.58
N GLU A 206 8.06 -6.87 -7.31
CA GLU A 206 8.95 -5.95 -8.01
C GLU A 206 8.24 -5.21 -9.14
N MET A 207 8.33 -3.89 -9.13
CA MET A 207 7.87 -3.03 -10.22
C MET A 207 8.76 -1.79 -10.29
N GLN A 208 9.31 -1.52 -11.47
CA GLN A 208 10.21 -0.40 -11.73
C GLN A 208 9.43 0.91 -11.77
N ASN A 209 10.00 1.94 -11.13
CA ASN A 209 9.51 3.31 -11.18
C ASN A 209 10.57 4.17 -11.85
N TYR A 210 10.18 4.88 -12.90
CA TYR A 210 11.03 5.83 -13.62
C TYR A 210 10.65 7.23 -13.14
N ILE A 211 11.45 7.77 -12.22
CA ILE A 211 11.17 9.05 -11.59
C ILE A 211 11.39 10.18 -12.60
N LYS A 212 10.44 11.11 -12.66
CA LYS A 212 10.60 12.36 -13.40
C LYS A 212 11.54 13.28 -12.61
N ASP A 213 12.63 13.69 -13.25
CA ASP A 213 13.51 14.72 -12.72
C ASP A 213 12.74 16.05 -12.60
N LYS A 214 12.80 16.66 -11.41
CA LYS A 214 12.01 17.86 -11.11
C LYS A 214 12.60 19.14 -11.72
N ILE A 215 13.87 19.13 -12.08
CA ILE A 215 14.61 20.26 -12.65
C ILE A 215 14.48 20.23 -14.17
N THR A 216 14.80 19.09 -14.78
CA THR A 216 14.80 18.95 -16.25
C THR A 216 13.43 18.57 -16.80
N GLY A 217 12.54 18.01 -15.97
CA GLY A 217 11.27 17.46 -16.41
C GLY A 217 11.39 16.16 -17.22
N THR A 218 12.60 15.61 -17.37
CA THR A 218 12.85 14.38 -18.13
C THR A 218 12.70 13.14 -17.25
N THR A 219 12.56 11.97 -17.87
CA THR A 219 12.48 10.68 -17.17
C THR A 219 13.31 9.68 -17.96
N ASN A 220 14.13 8.86 -17.29
CA ASN A 220 14.90 7.78 -17.93
C ASN A 220 14.01 6.54 -18.14
N CYS A 221 12.82 6.74 -18.70
CA CYS A 221 11.82 5.70 -18.89
C CYS A 221 12.02 5.07 -20.28
N PRO A 222 12.36 3.78 -20.36
CA PRO A 222 12.62 3.10 -21.63
C PRO A 222 11.37 3.04 -22.51
N TYR A 223 10.17 3.18 -21.93
CA TYR A 223 8.92 3.26 -22.67
C TYR A 223 8.74 4.64 -23.31
N CYS A 224 9.02 5.72 -22.58
CA CYS A 224 8.98 7.07 -23.14
C CYS A 224 9.97 7.25 -24.30
N GLU A 225 11.15 6.64 -24.20
CA GLU A 225 12.21 6.74 -25.21
C GLU A 225 11.79 6.15 -26.57
N VAL A 226 10.99 5.08 -26.57
CA VAL A 226 10.46 4.48 -27.79
C VAL A 226 9.14 5.13 -28.24
N GLY A 227 8.66 6.19 -27.56
CA GLY A 227 7.41 6.87 -27.91
C GLY A 227 6.14 6.18 -27.41
N SER A 228 6.23 5.27 -26.43
CA SER A 228 5.06 4.69 -25.76
C SER A 228 4.24 5.77 -25.07
N GLU A 229 2.92 5.74 -25.26
CA GLU A 229 2.00 6.65 -24.59
C GLU A 229 1.96 6.42 -23.08
N LYS A 230 1.89 7.51 -22.32
CA LYS A 230 1.76 7.49 -20.86
C LYS A 230 0.31 7.67 -20.46
N LEU A 231 -0.25 6.66 -19.81
CA LEU A 231 -1.63 6.67 -19.38
C LEU A 231 -1.74 6.57 -17.86
N ARG A 232 -2.59 7.42 -17.27
CA ARG A 232 -2.96 7.28 -15.86
C ARG A 232 -3.82 6.03 -15.69
N PRO A 233 -3.40 5.02 -14.90
CA PRO A 233 -4.10 3.74 -14.85
C PRO A 233 -5.57 3.86 -14.43
N ARG A 234 -5.87 4.65 -13.39
CA ARG A 234 -7.26 4.83 -12.90
C ARG A 234 -8.18 5.55 -13.88
N ASP A 235 -7.61 6.39 -14.74
CA ASP A 235 -8.39 7.20 -15.68
C ASP A 235 -8.55 6.48 -17.03
N ASN A 236 -7.61 5.59 -17.38
CA ASN A 236 -7.49 4.98 -18.71
C ASN A 236 -7.22 3.46 -18.65
N TRP A 237 -7.91 2.73 -17.77
CA TRP A 237 -7.62 1.31 -17.52
C TRP A 237 -7.75 0.42 -18.75
N ALA A 238 -8.88 0.52 -19.45
CA ALA A 238 -9.17 -0.27 -20.66
C ALA A 238 -8.09 -0.09 -21.72
N GLU A 239 -7.71 1.16 -22.00
CA GLU A 239 -6.67 1.49 -22.97
C GLU A 239 -5.27 1.03 -22.52
N LEU A 240 -4.92 1.23 -21.24
CA LEU A 240 -3.65 0.77 -20.68
C LEU A 240 -3.50 -0.76 -20.77
N THR A 241 -4.59 -1.49 -20.60
CA THR A 241 -4.59 -2.96 -20.44
C THR A 241 -5.05 -3.71 -21.69
N GLY A 242 -5.63 -3.03 -22.66
CA GLY A 242 -6.25 -3.65 -23.85
C GLY A 242 -7.52 -4.45 -23.51
N THR A 243 -8.26 -4.06 -22.47
CA THR A 243 -9.50 -4.72 -22.02
C THR A 243 -10.77 -3.97 -22.39
#